data_AF-A0A975DZR8-F1
#
_entry.id   AF-A0A975DZR8-F1
#
_cell.length_a   1.000
_cell.length_b   1.000
_cell.length_c   1.000
_cell.angle_alpha   90.00
_cell.angle_beta   90.00
_cell.angle_gamma   90.00
#
_symmetry.space_group_name_H-M   'P 1'
#
loop_
_entity.id
_entity.type
_entity.pdbx_description
1 polymer ?
#
loop_
_entity_poly.entity_id
_entity_poly.type
_entity_poly.pdbx_seq_one_letter_code
_entity_poly.pdbx_strand_id
1 'polypeptide(L)'
;MTHPPLKRAARLALTALLSAMVLAPLSAQAQTWEYKSYKRSLGGQYNKENFVVGTIKLEEKDGKATFFTNAGVMDACRRAEVPAQVTRTDAEITIEPEISLAGCEKFRLVIRTDGSGGRRELWRNDKWVDSKWDHGLTPKQ
;
A
#
# COMPACT_ATOMS: atom_id res chain seq x y z
N MET A 1 62.08 26.87 50.74
CA MET A 1 61.50 26.89 49.37
C MET A 1 61.41 25.42 48.98
N THR A 2 60.26 24.74 48.93
CA THR A 2 59.00 24.99 48.20
C THR A 2 57.81 24.26 48.90
N HIS A 3 56.59 24.71 48.62
CA HIS A 3 55.30 24.38 49.24
C HIS A 3 54.80 22.90 49.11
N PRO A 4 53.93 22.40 50.02
CA PRO A 4 52.96 21.31 49.75
C PRO A 4 51.63 21.95 49.24
N PRO A 5 50.43 21.31 49.15
CA PRO A 5 49.94 19.92 49.19
C PRO A 5 48.95 19.58 48.03
N LEU A 6 48.25 18.43 48.03
CA LEU A 6 46.76 18.32 48.10
C LEU A 6 46.21 16.95 47.64
N LYS A 7 45.38 16.39 48.50
CA LYS A 7 44.45 15.27 48.25
C LYS A 7 43.40 15.64 47.18
N ARG A 8 43.00 14.68 46.36
CA ARG A 8 41.69 14.64 45.68
C ARG A 8 41.14 13.21 45.83
N ALA A 9 40.46 12.89 46.93
CA ALA A 9 39.00 12.80 46.99
C ALA A 9 38.23 13.23 45.73
N ALA A 10 37.20 12.44 45.41
CA ALA A 10 35.99 12.72 44.64
C ALA A 10 35.88 11.84 43.39
N ARG A 11 34.73 11.31 42.98
CA ARG A 11 33.32 11.37 43.41
C ARG A 11 32.55 10.67 42.28
N LEU A 12 31.49 9.91 42.59
CA LEU A 12 30.23 9.80 41.81
C LEU A 12 30.35 9.26 40.34
N ALA A 13 29.34 8.73 39.66
CA ALA A 13 27.90 8.74 39.86
C ALA A 13 27.28 7.47 39.23
N LEU A 14 26.24 7.00 39.89
CA LEU A 14 25.19 6.14 39.36
C LEU A 14 24.37 6.96 38.35
N THR A 15 24.24 6.49 37.10
CA THR A 15 23.21 6.99 36.17
C THR A 15 22.68 5.82 35.36
N ALA A 16 21.62 5.19 35.89
CA ALA A 16 20.78 4.30 35.13
C ALA A 16 19.98 5.14 34.12
N LEU A 17 20.33 5.06 32.83
CA LEU A 17 19.51 5.60 31.76
C LEU A 17 18.25 4.74 31.64
N LEU A 18 17.10 5.26 32.09
CA LEU A 18 15.80 4.77 31.65
C LEU A 18 15.69 5.02 30.14
N SER A 19 15.69 3.94 29.36
CA SER A 19 15.34 3.97 27.95
C SER A 19 13.86 4.30 27.80
N ALA A 20 13.55 5.58 27.57
CA ALA A 20 12.26 6.00 27.08
C ALA A 20 12.07 5.41 25.68
N MET A 21 11.31 4.31 25.57
CA MET A 21 10.77 3.85 24.30
C MET A 21 9.77 4.89 23.81
N VAL A 22 10.23 5.80 22.95
CA VAL A 22 9.37 6.69 22.19
C VAL A 22 8.53 5.81 21.28
N LEU A 23 7.27 5.57 21.67
CA LEU A 23 6.22 5.11 20.76
C LEU A 23 6.03 6.21 19.71
N ALA A 24 6.78 6.12 18.62
CA ALA A 24 6.50 6.93 17.45
C ALA A 24 5.06 6.60 17.03
N PRO A 25 4.17 7.62 16.86
CA PRO A 25 2.87 7.36 16.26
C PRO A 25 3.13 6.77 14.87
N LEU A 26 2.61 5.57 14.62
CA LEU A 26 2.57 4.98 13.29
C LEU A 26 1.69 5.89 12.43
N SER A 27 2.30 6.86 11.75
CA SER A 27 1.61 7.74 10.81
C SER A 27 0.91 6.89 9.77
N ALA A 28 -0.39 7.11 9.57
CA ALA A 28 -1.13 6.45 8.51
C ALA A 28 -0.49 6.80 7.16
N GLN A 29 -0.06 5.79 6.41
CA GLN A 29 0.45 5.99 5.05
C GLN A 29 -0.71 5.82 4.08
N ALA A 30 -1.02 6.88 3.33
CA ALA A 30 -2.01 6.84 2.27
C ALA A 30 -1.34 7.12 0.93
N GLN A 31 -1.56 6.24 -0.04
CA GLN A 31 -1.06 6.37 -1.41
C GLN A 31 -2.24 6.28 -2.37
N THR A 32 -2.28 7.16 -3.37
CA THR A 32 -3.38 7.24 -4.35
C THR A 32 -2.83 7.18 -5.75
N TRP A 33 -3.49 6.42 -6.63
CA TRP A 33 -3.15 6.32 -8.05
C TRP A 33 -4.37 6.55 -8.92
N GLU A 34 -4.12 7.02 -10.13
CA GLU A 34 -5.11 7.02 -11.21
C GLU A 34 -5.53 5.57 -11.54
N TYR A 35 -6.79 5.38 -11.93
CA TYR A 35 -7.33 4.06 -12.23
C TYR A 35 -8.31 4.08 -13.40
N LYS A 36 -8.04 3.26 -14.42
CA LYS A 36 -8.97 2.98 -15.52
C LYS A 36 -9.77 1.73 -15.21
N SER A 37 -11.06 1.92 -14.94
CA SER A 37 -12.02 0.85 -14.73
C SER A 37 -12.74 0.51 -16.03
N TYR A 38 -12.31 -0.56 -16.66
CA TYR A 38 -12.92 -1.05 -17.90
C TYR A 38 -14.27 -1.70 -17.65
N LYS A 39 -15.23 -1.39 -18.52
CA LYS A 39 -16.60 -1.87 -18.44
C LYS A 39 -16.80 -3.07 -19.36
N ARG A 40 -17.65 -3.99 -18.91
CA ARG A 40 -18.27 -5.01 -19.76
C ARG A 40 -19.68 -4.54 -20.11
N SER A 41 -20.14 -4.88 -21.32
CA SER A 41 -21.57 -4.80 -21.62
C SER A 41 -22.34 -5.89 -20.88
N LEU A 42 -23.65 -5.73 -20.71
CA LEU A 42 -24.52 -6.75 -20.13
C LEU A 42 -24.38 -8.06 -20.93
N GLY A 43 -23.89 -9.11 -20.28
CA GLY A 43 -23.66 -10.43 -20.89
C GLY A 43 -22.46 -10.52 -21.86
N GLY A 44 -21.67 -9.44 -22.00
CA GLY A 44 -20.60 -9.36 -22.99
C GLY A 44 -19.18 -9.33 -22.41
N GLN A 45 -18.22 -9.21 -23.31
CA GLN A 45 -16.79 -9.05 -22.98
C GLN A 45 -16.49 -7.62 -22.53
N TYR A 46 -15.36 -7.45 -21.85
CA TYR A 46 -14.84 -6.12 -21.56
C TYR A 46 -14.42 -5.40 -22.85
N ASN A 47 -14.57 -4.08 -22.90
CA ASN A 47 -14.13 -3.25 -24.02
C ASN A 47 -13.00 -2.30 -23.58
N LYS A 48 -11.85 -2.34 -24.28
CA LYS A 48 -10.67 -1.50 -24.02
C LYS A 48 -10.89 0.00 -24.30
N GLU A 49 -11.87 0.34 -25.11
CA GLU A 49 -12.23 1.73 -25.42
C GLU A 49 -13.28 2.29 -24.45
N ASN A 50 -13.90 1.42 -23.64
CA ASN A 50 -14.96 1.81 -22.71
C ASN A 50 -14.50 1.66 -21.26
N PHE A 51 -13.97 2.73 -20.70
CA PHE A 51 -13.56 2.81 -19.31
C PHE A 51 -14.05 4.08 -18.63
N VAL A 52 -14.09 4.04 -17.30
CA VAL A 52 -14.21 5.23 -16.46
C VAL A 52 -12.88 5.46 -15.77
N VAL A 53 -12.42 6.72 -15.80
CA VAL A 53 -11.26 7.16 -15.04
C VAL A 53 -11.72 7.45 -13.61
N GLY A 54 -10.95 6.96 -12.66
CA GLY A 54 -11.16 7.13 -11.24
C GLY A 54 -9.84 6.98 -10.50
N THR A 55 -9.90 6.59 -9.24
CA THR A 55 -8.71 6.39 -8.42
C THR A 55 -8.76 5.09 -7.65
N ILE A 56 -7.59 4.60 -7.28
CA ILE A 56 -7.43 3.65 -6.18
C ILE A 56 -6.66 4.31 -5.05
N LYS A 57 -6.93 3.91 -3.82
CA LYS A 57 -6.19 4.34 -2.62
C LYS A 57 -5.75 3.12 -1.83
N LEU A 58 -4.54 3.15 -1.32
CA LEU A 58 -4.07 2.23 -0.28
C LEU A 58 -3.89 3.05 1.00
N GLU A 59 -4.56 2.67 2.08
CA GLU A 59 -4.37 3.25 3.40
C GLU A 59 -3.81 2.19 4.34
N GLU A 60 -2.69 2.49 4.98
CA GLU A 60 -2.05 1.62 5.95
C GLU A 60 -2.01 2.30 7.31
N LYS A 61 -2.67 1.69 8.29
CA LYS A 61 -2.80 2.22 9.65
C LYS A 61 -2.92 1.06 10.63
N ASP A 62 -2.24 1.18 11.77
CA ASP A 62 -2.30 0.20 12.87
C ASP A 62 -2.02 -1.26 12.42
N GLY A 63 -1.08 -1.43 11.47
CA GLY A 63 -0.69 -2.73 10.92
C GLY A 63 -1.73 -3.35 9.97
N LYS A 64 -2.75 -2.59 9.56
CA LYS A 64 -3.77 -3.02 8.59
C LYS A 64 -3.65 -2.20 7.31
N ALA A 65 -3.89 -2.85 6.18
CA ALA A 65 -3.98 -2.22 4.88
C ALA A 65 -5.42 -2.29 4.36
N THR A 66 -5.93 -1.15 3.93
CA THR A 66 -7.26 -1.02 3.32
C THR A 66 -7.11 -0.49 1.90
N PHE A 67 -7.67 -1.22 0.95
CA PHE A 67 -7.72 -0.85 -0.45
C PHE A 67 -9.05 -0.21 -0.78
N PHE A 68 -9.01 0.92 -1.45
CA PHE A 68 -10.18 1.64 -1.92
C PHE A 68 -10.16 1.76 -3.45
N THR A 69 -11.34 1.69 -4.07
CA THR A 69 -11.53 2.03 -5.49
C THR A 69 -12.67 3.03 -5.62
N ASN A 70 -12.42 4.12 -6.36
CA ASN A 70 -13.42 5.12 -6.70
C ASN A 70 -13.39 5.35 -8.21
N ALA A 71 -14.21 4.60 -8.97
CA ALA A 71 -14.24 4.68 -10.43
C ALA A 71 -15.66 4.54 -10.99
N GLY A 72 -16.59 5.37 -10.48
CA GLY A 72 -17.98 5.38 -10.89
C GLY A 72 -18.78 4.18 -10.39
N VAL A 73 -19.84 3.80 -11.13
CA VAL A 73 -20.66 2.63 -10.79
C VAL A 73 -19.85 1.36 -11.00
N MET A 74 -19.54 0.67 -9.89
CA MET A 74 -18.80 -0.58 -9.88
C MET A 74 -19.71 -1.76 -9.54
N ASP A 75 -19.40 -2.94 -10.07
CA ASP A 75 -20.08 -4.17 -9.67
C ASP A 75 -19.64 -4.62 -8.26
N ALA A 76 -20.39 -5.56 -7.67
CA ALA A 76 -20.13 -6.05 -6.32
C ALA A 76 -18.76 -6.75 -6.15
N CYS A 77 -18.11 -7.17 -7.24
CA CYS A 77 -16.77 -7.74 -7.20
C CYS A 77 -15.66 -6.69 -7.15
N ARG A 78 -16.01 -5.42 -7.39
CA ARG A 78 -15.10 -4.29 -7.34
C ARG A 78 -15.53 -3.30 -6.26
N ARG A 79 -15.87 -3.83 -5.08
CA ARG A 79 -16.23 -3.02 -3.89
C ARG A 79 -15.23 -1.90 -3.69
N ALA A 80 -15.78 -0.75 -3.30
CA ALA A 80 -15.03 0.49 -3.17
C ALA A 80 -14.08 0.52 -1.97
N GLU A 81 -14.22 -0.38 -1.00
CA GLU A 81 -13.38 -0.48 0.20
C GLU A 81 -13.33 -1.93 0.69
N VAL A 82 -12.13 -2.49 0.79
CA VAL A 82 -11.87 -3.85 1.30
C VAL A 82 -10.49 -3.92 1.98
N PRO A 83 -10.26 -4.86 2.91
CA PRO A 83 -8.91 -5.18 3.36
C PRO A 83 -8.01 -5.60 2.20
N ALA A 84 -6.70 -5.43 2.35
CA ALA A 84 -5.73 -5.88 1.36
C ALA A 84 -4.47 -6.45 2.00
N GLN A 85 -3.83 -7.37 1.27
CA GLN A 85 -2.46 -7.78 1.53
C GLN A 85 -1.51 -6.93 0.70
N VAL A 86 -0.41 -6.49 1.30
CA VAL A 86 0.56 -5.62 0.63
C VAL A 86 1.96 -6.22 0.74
N THR A 87 2.61 -6.39 -0.41
CA THR A 87 4.02 -6.79 -0.50
C THR A 87 4.80 -5.68 -1.18
N ARG A 88 5.96 -5.32 -0.63
CA ARG A 88 6.83 -4.27 -1.17
C ARG A 88 8.20 -4.79 -1.51
N THR A 89 8.72 -4.29 -2.62
CA THR A 89 10.12 -4.37 -3.02
C THR A 89 10.58 -2.97 -3.40
N ASP A 90 11.88 -2.80 -3.65
CA ASP A 90 12.40 -1.49 -4.10
C ASP A 90 11.81 -1.05 -5.45
N ALA A 91 11.37 -2.01 -6.29
CA ALA A 91 10.87 -1.75 -7.63
C ALA A 91 9.34 -1.68 -7.72
N GLU A 92 8.61 -2.42 -6.88
CA GLU A 92 7.17 -2.61 -7.02
C GLU A 92 6.45 -2.72 -5.67
N ILE A 93 5.21 -2.21 -5.64
CA ILE A 93 4.20 -2.42 -4.62
C ILE A 93 3.14 -3.37 -5.20
N THR A 94 2.94 -4.51 -4.55
CA THR A 94 1.86 -5.45 -4.88
C THR A 94 0.74 -5.30 -3.86
N ILE A 95 -0.47 -5.00 -4.34
CA ILE A 95 -1.69 -4.87 -3.54
C ILE A 95 -2.66 -5.97 -3.97
N GLU A 96 -3.03 -6.85 -3.05
CA GLU A 96 -4.02 -7.91 -3.26
C GLU A 96 -5.26 -7.65 -2.39
N PRO A 97 -6.35 -7.10 -2.97
CA PRO A 97 -7.59 -6.85 -2.24
C PRO A 97 -8.32 -8.15 -1.85
N GLU A 98 -8.81 -8.22 -0.62
CA GLU A 98 -9.51 -9.38 -0.07
C GLU A 98 -11.00 -9.34 -0.43
N ILE A 99 -11.35 -9.91 -1.58
CA ILE A 99 -12.73 -9.96 -2.07
C ILE A 99 -13.38 -11.26 -1.63
N SER A 100 -14.21 -11.20 -0.58
CA SER A 100 -14.85 -12.36 0.05
C SER A 100 -16.15 -12.82 -0.65
N LEU A 101 -16.51 -12.23 -1.79
CA LEU A 101 -17.76 -12.51 -2.49
C LEU A 101 -17.59 -13.66 -3.50
N ALA A 102 -18.40 -14.71 -3.36
CA ALA A 102 -18.39 -15.86 -4.25
C ALA A 102 -18.67 -15.45 -5.71
N GLY A 103 -17.94 -16.08 -6.65
CA GLY A 103 -18.02 -15.75 -8.08
C GLY A 103 -17.22 -14.50 -8.49
N CYS A 104 -16.61 -13.80 -7.53
CA CYS A 104 -15.68 -12.73 -7.84
C CYS A 104 -14.27 -13.25 -8.06
N GLU A 105 -13.62 -12.65 -9.03
CA GLU A 105 -12.28 -12.99 -9.44
C GLU A 105 -11.24 -12.31 -8.56
N LYS A 106 -10.29 -13.10 -8.07
CA LYS A 106 -9.11 -12.56 -7.39
C LYS A 106 -8.29 -11.76 -8.40
N PHE A 107 -7.91 -10.56 -7.98
CA PHE A 107 -6.98 -9.73 -8.72
C PHE A 107 -5.97 -9.12 -7.75
N ARG A 108 -4.84 -8.70 -8.30
CA ARG A 108 -3.88 -7.86 -7.62
C ARG A 108 -3.40 -6.75 -8.54
N LEU A 109 -2.89 -5.69 -7.94
CA LEU A 109 -2.26 -4.58 -8.65
C LEU A 109 -0.77 -4.63 -8.33
N VAL A 110 0.05 -4.55 -9.37
CA VAL A 110 1.49 -4.46 -9.24
C VAL A 110 1.91 -3.11 -9.80
N ILE A 111 2.30 -2.21 -8.91
CA ILE A 111 2.55 -0.79 -9.21
C ILE A 111 4.04 -0.52 -9.06
N ARG A 112 4.65 0.12 -10.04
CA ARG A 112 6.08 0.46 -10.00
C ARG A 112 6.30 1.65 -9.09
N THR A 113 7.36 1.58 -8.29
CA THR A 113 7.74 2.63 -7.32
C THR A 113 8.29 3.88 -8.00
N ASP A 114 8.74 3.77 -9.27
CA ASP A 114 9.22 4.89 -10.09
C ASP A 114 8.10 5.80 -10.64
N GLY A 115 6.83 5.45 -10.39
CA GLY A 115 5.67 6.22 -10.83
C GLY A 115 5.27 6.03 -12.29
N SER A 116 5.93 5.15 -13.04
CA SER A 116 5.64 4.87 -14.46
C SER A 116 4.35 4.07 -14.70
N GLY A 117 3.60 3.76 -13.64
CA GLY A 117 2.33 3.04 -13.69
C GLY A 117 2.42 1.66 -13.09
N GLY A 118 1.66 0.72 -13.65
CA GLY A 118 1.59 -0.65 -13.14
C GLY A 118 0.79 -1.56 -14.04
N ARG A 119 0.46 -2.73 -13.51
CA ARG A 119 -0.40 -3.72 -14.17
C ARG A 119 -1.40 -4.30 -13.20
N ARG A 120 -2.50 -4.79 -13.74
CA ARG A 120 -3.46 -5.64 -13.02
C ARG A 120 -3.20 -7.08 -13.40
N GLU A 121 -3.15 -7.94 -12.41
CA GLU A 121 -3.06 -9.38 -12.61
C GLU A 121 -4.31 -10.07 -12.06
N LEU A 122 -4.72 -11.14 -12.71
CA LEU A 122 -5.89 -11.94 -12.38
C LEU A 122 -5.43 -13.34 -12.00
N TRP A 123 -6.05 -13.96 -10.99
CA TRP A 123 -5.76 -15.34 -10.64
C TRP A 123 -6.45 -16.29 -11.63
N ARG A 124 -5.65 -17.10 -12.33
CA ARG A 124 -6.08 -18.00 -13.40
C ARG A 124 -5.23 -19.25 -13.41
N ASN A 125 -5.85 -20.43 -13.42
CA ASN A 125 -5.13 -21.71 -13.53
C ASN A 125 -3.97 -21.78 -12.53
N ASP A 126 -4.26 -21.42 -11.28
CA ASP A 126 -3.32 -21.42 -10.15
C ASP A 126 -2.07 -20.54 -10.31
N LYS A 127 -2.19 -19.46 -11.09
CA LYS A 127 -1.15 -18.44 -11.24
C LYS A 127 -1.73 -17.04 -11.45
N TRP A 128 -0.90 -16.04 -11.18
CA TRP A 128 -1.18 -14.66 -11.54
C TRP A 128 -0.89 -14.43 -13.03
N VAL A 129 -1.85 -13.83 -13.73
CA VAL A 129 -1.74 -13.53 -15.17
C VAL A 129 -2.06 -12.06 -15.41
N ASP A 130 -1.14 -11.35 -16.06
CA ASP A 130 -1.30 -9.97 -16.49
C ASP A 130 -2.51 -9.78 -17.41
N SER A 131 -3.37 -8.80 -17.09
CA SER A 131 -4.55 -8.46 -17.88
C SER A 131 -4.21 -7.93 -19.27
N LYS A 132 -2.98 -7.43 -19.48
CA LYS A 132 -2.48 -6.74 -20.68
C LYS A 132 -3.16 -5.41 -20.97
N TRP A 133 -3.90 -4.87 -20.01
CA TRP A 133 -4.68 -3.65 -20.16
C TRP A 133 -4.06 -2.56 -19.29
N ASP A 134 -3.97 -1.35 -19.84
CA ASP A 134 -3.44 -0.21 -19.11
C ASP A 134 -4.48 0.30 -18.09
N HIS A 135 -4.20 0.11 -16.81
CA HIS A 135 -5.09 0.55 -15.74
C HIS A 135 -4.78 1.95 -15.21
N GLY A 136 -3.94 2.74 -15.89
CA GLY A 136 -3.49 4.05 -15.40
C GLY A 136 -2.39 3.87 -14.37
N LEU A 137 -2.75 3.51 -13.14
CA LEU A 137 -1.87 3.15 -12.00
C LEU A 137 -0.66 4.07 -11.78
N THR A 138 -0.68 5.30 -12.29
CA THR A 138 0.31 6.33 -12.04
C THR A 138 -0.05 7.09 -10.77
N PRO A 139 0.94 7.58 -9.99
CA PRO A 139 0.67 8.38 -8.81
C PRO A 139 -0.28 9.54 -9.12
N LYS A 140 -1.28 9.74 -8.27
CA LYS A 140 -2.14 10.91 -8.36
C LYS A 140 -1.44 12.09 -7.67
N GLN A 141 -1.35 13.22 -8.37
CA GLN A 141 -0.85 14.48 -7.80
C GLN A 141 -1.85 15.12 -6.86
#